data_AF-A0A6P6FUQ3-F1
#
_entry.id   AF-A0A6P6FUQ3-F1
#
_cell.length_a   1.000
_cell.length_b   1.000
_cell.length_c   1.000
_cell.angle_alpha   90.00
_cell.angle_beta   90.00
_cell.angle_gamma   90.00
#
_symmetry.space_group_name_H-M   'P 1'
#
loop_
_entity.id
_entity.type
_entity.pdbx_description
1 polymer ?
#
loop_
_entity_poly.entity_id
_entity_poly.type
_entity_poly.pdbx_seq_one_letter_code
_entity_poly.pdbx_strand_id
1 'polypeptide(L)'
;MLLELFTGKCPIDECFSGDVNLPKWVQSAFPENFMQVIDSKLLVGDVCNEDHDDGDGDDDDNLYVSPEIQVEYCLATVIEIGLSCTRDSPDGRITIRHALQKLKNAKHNFLKNRNGEKM
;
A
#
# COMPACT_ATOMS: atom_id res chain seq x y z
N MET A 1 -1.90 11.55 -8.79
CA MET A 1 -0.61 10.88 -9.03
C MET A 1 -0.31 9.74 -8.06
N LEU A 2 -0.49 9.83 -6.73
CA LEU A 2 -0.22 8.67 -5.86
C LEU A 2 -1.08 7.44 -6.22
N LEU A 3 -2.40 7.62 -6.33
CA LEU A 3 -3.31 6.53 -6.74
C LEU A 3 -3.00 6.01 -8.15
N GLU A 4 -2.63 6.89 -9.08
CA GLU A 4 -2.25 6.53 -10.45
C GLU A 4 -1.03 5.61 -10.48
N LEU A 5 -0.01 5.90 -9.67
CA LEU A 5 1.19 5.07 -9.58
C LEU A 5 0.87 3.65 -9.06
N PHE A 6 0.01 3.53 -8.05
CA PHE A 6 -0.27 2.26 -7.39
C PHE A 6 -1.36 1.42 -8.08
N THR A 7 -2.20 2.04 -8.89
CA THR A 7 -3.24 1.36 -9.67
C THR A 7 -2.83 1.10 -11.12
N GLY A 8 -1.77 1.77 -11.59
CA GLY A 8 -1.37 1.75 -13.00
C GLY A 8 -2.39 2.43 -13.93
N LYS A 9 -3.38 3.15 -13.38
CA LYS A 9 -4.46 3.78 -14.14
C LYS A 9 -4.20 5.25 -14.39
N CYS A 10 -4.41 5.68 -15.63
CA CYS A 10 -4.36 7.09 -15.98
C CYS A 10 -5.63 7.82 -15.48
N PRO A 11 -5.52 8.96 -14.76
CA PRO A 11 -6.71 9.68 -14.27
C PRO A 11 -7.64 10.21 -15.36
N ILE A 12 -7.12 10.36 -16.59
CA ILE A 12 -7.84 10.84 -17.77
C ILE A 12 -8.17 9.71 -18.77
N ASP A 13 -8.03 8.44 -18.33
CA ASP A 13 -8.44 7.29 -19.13
C ASP A 13 -9.94 7.36 -19.45
N GLU A 14 -10.34 6.97 -20.67
CA GLU A 14 -11.73 6.94 -21.12
C GLU A 14 -12.62 6.05 -20.22
N CYS A 15 -12.02 5.10 -19.49
CA CYS A 15 -12.71 4.29 -18.47
C CYS A 15 -13.33 5.14 -17.34
N PHE A 16 -12.85 6.36 -17.12
CA PHE A 16 -13.35 7.29 -16.11
C PHE A 16 -14.21 8.37 -16.79
N SER A 17 -15.51 8.10 -16.91
CA SER A 17 -16.49 9.01 -17.51
C SER A 17 -17.66 9.30 -16.56
N GLY A 18 -18.33 10.43 -16.81
CA GLY A 18 -19.44 10.90 -15.97
C GLY A 18 -18.97 11.23 -14.55
N ASP A 19 -19.62 10.64 -13.55
CA ASP A 19 -19.37 10.91 -12.13
C ASP A 19 -18.28 10.04 -11.51
N VAL A 20 -17.73 9.08 -12.25
CA VAL A 20 -16.69 8.16 -11.77
C VAL A 20 -15.32 8.67 -12.18
N ASN A 21 -14.45 8.86 -11.19
CA ASN A 21 -13.05 9.21 -11.39
C ASN A 21 -12.15 8.24 -10.62
N LEU A 22 -10.84 8.30 -10.88
CA LEU A 22 -9.87 7.39 -10.25
C LEU A 22 -10.00 7.34 -8.71
N PRO A 23 -10.03 8.45 -7.96
CA PRO A 23 -10.26 8.42 -6.52
C PRO A 23 -11.54 7.71 -6.10
N LYS A 24 -12.68 7.99 -6.75
CA LYS A 24 -13.98 7.37 -6.41
C LYS A 24 -13.99 5.87 -6.71
N TRP A 25 -13.38 5.45 -7.81
CA TRP A 25 -13.23 4.04 -8.16
C TRP A 25 -12.39 3.30 -7.11
N VAL A 26 -11.24 3.85 -6.73
CA VAL A 26 -10.41 3.28 -5.64
C VAL A 26 -11.17 3.26 -4.32
N GLN A 27 -11.86 4.34 -3.98
CA GLN A 27 -12.65 4.46 -2.75
C GLN A 27 -13.75 3.40 -2.66
N SER A 28 -14.37 3.04 -3.79
CA SER A 28 -15.43 2.03 -3.84
C SER A 28 -14.96 0.61 -3.53
N ALA A 29 -13.65 0.35 -3.66
CA ALA A 29 -13.04 -0.93 -3.33
C ALA A 29 -12.36 -0.94 -1.95
N PHE A 30 -12.18 0.20 -1.30
CA PHE A 30 -11.41 0.31 -0.06
C PHE A 30 -12.31 0.34 1.20
N PRO A 31 -11.96 -0.37 2.29
CA PRO A 31 -10.74 -1.15 2.50
C PRO A 31 -10.81 -2.63 2.08
N GLU A 32 -11.98 -3.23 1.86
CA GLU A 32 -12.11 -4.70 1.80
C GLU A 32 -11.58 -5.33 0.50
N ASN A 33 -11.66 -4.62 -0.62
CA ASN A 33 -11.38 -5.13 -1.96
C ASN A 33 -10.27 -4.36 -2.69
N PHE A 34 -9.50 -3.54 -1.98
CA PHE A 34 -8.58 -2.59 -2.60
C PHE A 34 -7.47 -3.28 -3.40
N MET A 35 -7.11 -4.53 -3.08
CA MET A 35 -6.16 -5.33 -3.85
C MET A 35 -6.60 -5.52 -5.31
N GLN A 36 -7.90 -5.46 -5.62
CA GLN A 36 -8.44 -5.56 -6.98
C GLN A 36 -8.15 -4.31 -7.84
N VAL A 37 -7.82 -3.18 -7.20
CA VAL A 37 -7.52 -1.93 -7.90
C VAL A 37 -6.01 -1.66 -8.02
N ILE A 38 -5.17 -2.44 -7.34
CA ILE A 38 -3.70 -2.34 -7.40
C ILE A 38 -3.20 -2.90 -8.74
N ASP A 39 -2.18 -2.25 -9.31
CA ASP A 39 -1.50 -2.78 -10.50
C ASP A 39 -0.87 -4.14 -10.14
N SER A 40 -1.27 -5.19 -10.85
CA SER A 40 -0.78 -6.54 -10.62
C SER A 40 0.73 -6.65 -10.76
N LYS A 41 1.38 -5.76 -11.51
CA LYS A 41 2.85 -5.71 -11.60
C LYS A 41 3.51 -5.35 -10.27
N LEU A 42 2.82 -4.65 -9.38
CA LEU A 42 3.30 -4.36 -8.02
C LEU A 42 3.19 -5.56 -7.08
N LEU A 43 2.35 -6.54 -7.43
CA LEU A 43 2.15 -7.77 -6.66
C LEU A 43 3.12 -8.89 -7.11
N VAL A 44 3.85 -8.71 -8.21
CA VAL A 44 4.73 -9.73 -8.82
C VAL A 44 6.23 -9.49 -8.48
N GLY A 45 6.54 -8.70 -7.46
CA GLY A 45 7.92 -8.34 -7.11
C GLY A 45 8.61 -9.32 -6.14
N ASP A 46 9.59 -10.07 -6.66
CA ASP A 46 10.61 -10.89 -5.97
C ASP A 46 10.14 -11.74 -4.78
N VAL A 47 9.54 -12.88 -5.13
CA VAL A 47 9.73 -14.12 -4.38
C VAL A 47 11.21 -14.52 -4.51
N CYS A 48 12.07 -13.86 -3.73
CA CYS A 48 13.34 -14.46 -3.38
C CYS A 48 13.00 -15.62 -2.46
N ASN A 49 12.94 -16.83 -3.03
CA ASN A 49 13.09 -18.05 -2.25
C ASN A 49 14.46 -17.97 -1.60
N GLU A 50 14.53 -17.65 -0.31
CA GLU A 50 15.69 -17.97 0.51
C GLU A 50 15.31 -19.22 1.30
N ASP A 51 16.17 -20.23 1.14
CA ASP A 51 15.94 -21.62 1.48
C ASP A 51 15.54 -21.81 2.96
N HIS A 52 14.69 -22.82 3.22
CA HIS A 52 14.41 -23.32 4.57
C HIS A 52 15.71 -23.52 5.35
N ASP A 53 15.86 -22.86 6.49
CA ASP A 53 16.77 -23.29 7.55
C ASP A 53 15.96 -23.51 8.83
N ASP A 54 15.94 -24.76 9.28
CA ASP A 54 15.32 -25.23 10.51
C ASP A 54 16.09 -24.66 11.72
N GLY A 55 15.60 -23.57 12.32
CA GLY A 55 16.22 -22.90 13.47
C GLY A 55 15.32 -22.82 14.69
N ASP A 56 15.73 -23.50 15.76
CA ASP A 56 15.08 -23.68 17.06
C ASP A 56 15.14 -22.41 17.97
N GLY A 57 13.98 -21.94 18.43
CA GLY A 57 13.73 -21.21 19.70
C GLY A 57 14.21 -19.75 19.89
N ASP A 58 13.28 -18.83 20.23
CA ASP A 58 13.19 -18.14 21.55
C ASP A 58 11.99 -17.15 21.56
N ASP A 59 11.36 -16.96 22.73
CA ASP A 59 10.17 -16.15 22.99
C ASP A 59 10.41 -14.64 22.78
N ASP A 60 10.02 -14.09 21.63
CA ASP A 60 9.70 -12.66 21.46
C ASP A 60 8.36 -12.56 20.72
N ASP A 61 7.41 -11.79 21.24
CA ASP A 61 6.06 -11.57 20.68
C ASP A 61 6.11 -10.73 19.38
N ASN A 62 7.07 -11.03 18.50
CA ASN A 62 7.16 -10.48 17.17
C ASN A 62 6.28 -11.34 16.29
N LEU A 63 4.98 -11.02 16.29
CA LEU A 63 3.98 -11.62 15.42
C LEU A 63 4.56 -11.71 14.00
N TYR A 64 4.96 -12.91 13.59
CA TYR A 64 5.54 -13.15 12.28
C TYR A 64 4.46 -12.84 11.23
N VAL A 65 4.53 -11.65 10.66
CA VAL A 65 3.64 -11.23 9.57
C VAL A 65 4.27 -11.69 8.28
N SER A 66 3.60 -12.57 7.55
CA SER A 66 4.13 -13.06 6.27
C SER A 66 4.44 -11.89 5.32
N PRO A 67 5.43 -12.03 4.43
CA PRO A 67 5.78 -11.00 3.45
C PRO A 67 4.56 -10.47 2.66
N GLU A 68 3.61 -11.35 2.35
CA GLU A 68 2.37 -11.01 1.63
C GLU A 68 1.47 -10.07 2.45
N ILE A 69 1.22 -10.41 3.72
CA ILE A 69 0.37 -9.59 4.62
C ILE A 69 1.00 -8.21 4.83
N GLN A 70 2.32 -8.14 4.84
CA GLN A 70 3.06 -6.90 5.00
C GLN A 70 3.01 -5.99 3.77
N VAL A 71 3.12 -6.57 2.58
CA VAL A 71 2.90 -5.86 1.32
C VAL A 71 1.49 -5.31 1.28
N GLU A 72 0.49 -6.12 1.64
CA GLU A 72 -0.91 -5.71 1.70
C GLU A 72 -1.12 -4.53 2.65
N TYR A 73 -0.58 -4.59 3.88
CA TYR A 73 -0.68 -3.51 4.85
C TYR A 73 -0.02 -2.21 4.36
N CYS A 74 1.14 -2.32 3.72
CA CYS A 74 1.84 -1.18 3.13
C CYS A 74 1.01 -0.53 2.02
N LEU A 75 0.46 -1.35 1.11
CA LEU A 75 -0.40 -0.89 0.02
C LEU A 75 -1.67 -0.23 0.56
N ALA A 76 -2.34 -0.84 1.54
CA ALA A 76 -3.53 -0.29 2.19
C ALA A 76 -3.25 1.11 2.76
N THR A 77 -2.13 1.24 3.48
CA THR A 77 -1.69 2.52 4.05
C THR A 77 -1.46 3.58 2.97
N VAL A 78 -0.80 3.22 1.86
CA VAL A 78 -0.52 4.14 0.75
C VAL A 78 -1.81 4.57 0.04
N ILE A 79 -2.74 3.64 -0.18
CA ILE A 79 -4.04 3.94 -0.78
C ILE A 79 -4.85 4.87 0.13
N GLU A 80 -4.89 4.62 1.44
CA GLU A 80 -5.56 5.49 2.41
C GLU A 80 -5.01 6.92 2.37
N ILE A 81 -3.68 7.08 2.26
CA ILE A 81 -3.03 8.38 2.09
C ILE A 81 -3.47 9.04 0.78
N GLY A 82 -3.52 8.28 -0.33
CA GLY A 82 -3.96 8.77 -1.63
C GLY A 82 -5.40 9.27 -1.63
N LEU A 83 -6.31 8.51 -1.00
CA LEU A 83 -7.71 8.88 -0.80
C LEU A 83 -7.84 10.13 0.09
N SER A 84 -7.08 10.18 1.19
CA SER A 84 -7.04 11.36 2.07
C SER A 84 -6.56 12.62 1.37
N CYS A 85 -5.65 12.51 0.38
CA CYS A 85 -5.18 13.65 -0.42
C CYS A 85 -6.23 14.14 -1.45
N THR A 86 -7.20 13.30 -1.81
CA THR A 86 -8.10 13.52 -2.96
C THR A 86 -9.56 13.75 -2.54
N ARG A 87 -9.83 13.98 -1.26
CA ARG A 87 -11.17 14.32 -0.76
C ARG A 87 -11.72 15.58 -1.45
N ASP A 88 -13.02 15.60 -1.75
CA ASP A 88 -13.63 16.71 -2.48
C ASP A 88 -13.48 18.04 -1.75
N SER A 89 -13.83 18.07 -0.46
CA SER A 89 -13.65 19.25 0.40
C SER A 89 -12.17 19.53 0.70
N PRO A 90 -11.68 20.77 0.53
CA PRO A 90 -10.34 21.17 0.91
C PRO A 90 -9.99 20.85 2.37
N ASP A 91 -10.93 21.10 3.30
CA ASP A 91 -10.73 20.85 4.74
C ASP A 91 -10.71 19.36 5.10
N GLY A 92 -11.26 18.52 4.22
CA GLY A 92 -11.13 17.08 4.33
C GLY A 92 -9.75 16.57 3.95
N ARG A 93 -8.97 17.32 3.15
CA ARG A 93 -7.69 16.85 2.61
C ARG A 93 -6.59 16.90 3.65
N ILE A 94 -5.81 15.83 3.70
CA ILE A 94 -4.58 15.83 4.48
C ILE A 94 -3.56 16.82 3.88
N THR A 95 -2.80 17.50 4.73
CA THR A 95 -1.72 18.39 4.27
C THR A 95 -0.58 17.58 3.66
N ILE A 96 0.16 18.19 2.73
CA ILE A 96 1.33 17.53 2.11
C ILE A 96 2.40 17.14 3.16
N ARG A 97 2.53 17.93 4.24
CA ARG A 97 3.44 17.63 5.35
C ARG A 97 3.04 16.33 6.04
N HIS A 98 1.77 16.18 6.37
CA HIS A 98 1.26 14.97 7.01
C HIS A 98 1.27 13.78 6.05
N ALA A 99 0.94 13.97 4.78
CA ALA A 99 1.04 12.92 3.76
C ALA A 99 2.48 12.40 3.63
N LEU A 100 3.47 13.30 3.54
CA LEU A 100 4.88 12.94 3.49
C LEU A 100 5.32 12.17 4.74
N GLN A 101 4.88 12.59 5.93
CA GLN A 101 5.20 11.91 7.18
C GLN A 101 4.61 10.49 7.19
N LYS A 102 3.34 10.33 6.81
CA LYS A 102 2.71 9.00 6.71
C LYS A 102 3.41 8.11 5.68
N LEU A 103 3.77 8.65 4.51
CA LEU A 103 4.50 7.91 3.48
C LEU A 103 5.90 7.47 3.95
N LYS A 104 6.63 8.34 4.68
CA LYS A 104 7.91 7.98 5.28
C LYS A 104 7.77 6.85 6.29
N ASN A 105 6.73 6.88 7.11
CA ASN A 105 6.45 5.83 8.08
C ASN A 105 6.07 4.50 7.39
N ALA A 106 5.21 4.54 6.37
CA ALA A 106 4.86 3.37 5.58
C ALA A 106 6.11 2.72 4.95
N LYS A 107 6.99 3.53 4.33
CA LYS A 107 8.27 3.06 3.80
C LYS A 107 9.16 2.46 4.89
N HIS A 108 9.27 3.12 6.05
CA HIS A 108 10.10 2.63 7.15
C HIS A 108 9.62 1.26 7.66
N ASN A 109 8.31 1.11 7.88
CA ASN A 109 7.73 -0.16 8.35
C ASN A 109 7.90 -1.28 7.32
N PHE A 110 7.67 -0.98 6.03
CA PHE A 110 7.89 -1.93 4.95
C PHE A 110 9.35 -2.41 4.85
N LEU A 111 10.33 -1.51 5.03
CA LEU A 111 11.74 -1.87 4.96
C LEU A 111 12.26 -2.52 6.25
N LYS A 112 11.80 -2.07 7.43
CA LYS A 112 12.22 -2.63 8.72
C LYS A 112 11.91 -4.12 8.76
N ASN A 113 10.72 -4.48 8.31
CA ASN A 113 10.28 -5.86 8.41
C ASN A 113 10.86 -6.78 7.31
N ARG A 114 11.45 -6.21 6.24
CA ARG A 114 12.31 -6.95 5.28
C ARG A 114 13.74 -7.18 5.79
N ASN A 115 14.16 -6.39 6.78
CA ASN A 115 15.53 -6.45 7.33
C ASN A 115 15.59 -7.29 8.63
N GLY A 116 14.51 -7.97 9.00
CA GLY A 116 14.47 -8.93 10.11
C GLY A 116 15.24 -10.23 9.85
N GLU A 117 15.71 -10.45 8.61
CA GLU A 117 16.44 -11.66 8.18
C GLU A 117 17.97 -11.44 8.05
N LYS A 118 18.58 -10.67 8.96
CA LYS A 118 20.05 -10.64 9.09
C LYS A 118 20.49 -10.48 10.53
N MET A 119 20.53 -11.57 11.29
CA MET A 119 21.50 -11.79 12.37
C MET A 119 21.89 -13.25 12.43
#